data_AF-A0A957P2M3-F1
#
_entry.id   AF-A0A957P2M3-F1
#
_cell.length_a   1.000
_cell.length_b   1.000
_cell.length_c   1.000
_cell.angle_alpha   90.00
_cell.angle_beta   90.00
_cell.angle_gamma   90.00
#
_symmetry.space_group_name_H-M   'P 1'
#
loop_
_entity.id
_entity.type
_entity.pdbx_description
1 polymer ?
#
loop_
_entity_poly.entity_id
_entity_poly.type
_entity_poly.pdbx_seq_one_letter_code
_entity_poly.pdbx_strand_id
1 'polypeptide(L)'
;MKTQLLPFRQSRSISCICFIVVLCTVLVPANVAKADSGSKFYIPIAVNKSTNCQLNAQEQQIETMLVTDENQQRPEMVCNSILSRVARERALDMATRDYFDHVNPDGHGPNYMVREAGYMLSDSYSNAADANNIESIAAGFSTAEAAWDGWMNSPSHRKHLLAEIPFYTEQIEYGIGYVNISDGNTYHYYWVVLTAKSDQQ
;
A
#
# COMPACT_ATOMS: atom_id res chain seq x y z
N MET A 1 -23.89 -14.68 -42.59
CA MET A 1 -24.17 -16.05 -43.08
C MET A 1 -24.98 -16.79 -42.02
N LYS A 2 -26.06 -17.47 -42.40
CA LYS A 2 -26.89 -18.35 -41.53
C LYS A 2 -27.19 -19.62 -42.33
N THR A 3 -26.96 -20.81 -41.77
CA THR A 3 -27.31 -22.10 -42.42
C THR A 3 -27.77 -23.15 -41.41
N GLN A 4 -28.78 -23.94 -41.82
CA GLN A 4 -29.58 -24.92 -41.07
C GLN A 4 -30.06 -26.02 -42.06
N LEU A 5 -30.56 -27.21 -41.70
CA LEU A 5 -30.90 -27.82 -40.40
C LEU A 5 -30.90 -29.38 -40.51
N LEU A 6 -29.95 -30.10 -39.89
CA LEU A 6 -30.04 -31.57 -39.61
C LEU A 6 -30.31 -32.48 -40.85
N PRO A 7 -30.79 -33.76 -40.77
CA PRO A 7 -30.60 -34.88 -39.80
C PRO A 7 -30.21 -36.24 -40.45
N PHE A 8 -29.89 -37.29 -39.66
CA PHE A 8 -30.32 -38.70 -39.92
C PHE A 8 -30.19 -39.53 -38.61
N ARG A 9 -31.27 -40.02 -37.97
CA ARG A 9 -32.08 -41.25 -38.20
C ARG A 9 -31.43 -42.52 -37.59
N GLN A 10 -31.92 -43.02 -36.43
CA GLN A 10 -32.87 -44.16 -36.24
C GLN A 10 -32.22 -45.55 -36.55
N SER A 11 -32.48 -46.69 -35.89
CA SER A 11 -33.67 -47.11 -35.12
C SER A 11 -33.48 -48.49 -34.42
N ARG A 12 -34.35 -48.82 -33.43
CA ARG A 12 -34.89 -50.19 -33.10
C ARG A 12 -33.89 -51.24 -32.52
N SER A 13 -34.28 -52.25 -31.73
CA SER A 13 -35.58 -52.65 -31.13
C SER A 13 -35.45 -53.76 -30.05
N ILE A 14 -36.41 -53.83 -29.11
CA ILE A 14 -37.08 -55.04 -28.52
C ILE A 14 -36.22 -56.15 -27.86
N SER A 15 -36.37 -56.35 -26.55
CA SER A 15 -37.10 -57.47 -25.87
C SER A 15 -36.77 -57.46 -24.35
N CYS A 16 -37.65 -57.33 -23.35
CA CYS A 16 -38.83 -58.09 -22.91
C CYS A 16 -38.53 -59.39 -22.09
N ILE A 17 -39.11 -59.43 -20.87
CA ILE A 17 -39.58 -60.61 -20.07
C ILE A 17 -38.85 -60.99 -18.75
N CYS A 18 -39.66 -61.05 -17.68
CA CYS A 18 -39.56 -61.71 -16.35
C CYS A 18 -38.35 -61.44 -15.42
N PHE A 19 -38.58 -60.82 -14.25
CA PHE A 19 -39.10 -61.42 -12.99
C PHE A 19 -38.15 -62.42 -12.32
N ILE A 20 -37.54 -62.00 -11.21
CA ILE A 20 -37.54 -62.68 -9.91
C ILE A 20 -37.29 -61.61 -8.84
N VAL A 21 -38.14 -61.56 -7.81
CA VAL A 21 -37.92 -60.75 -6.62
C VAL A 21 -37.16 -61.61 -5.60
N VAL A 22 -35.96 -61.19 -5.21
CA VAL A 22 -35.33 -61.65 -3.97
C VAL A 22 -34.96 -60.42 -3.16
N LEU A 23 -35.74 -60.19 -2.10
CA LEU A 23 -35.48 -59.16 -1.12
C LEU A 23 -34.43 -59.71 -0.14
N CYS A 24 -33.21 -59.20 -0.17
CA CYS A 24 -32.25 -59.41 0.91
C CYS A 24 -31.41 -58.15 1.12
N THR A 25 -31.66 -57.49 2.25
CA THR A 25 -30.79 -56.45 2.81
C THR A 25 -29.41 -57.04 3.09
N VAL A 26 -28.31 -56.34 2.76
CA VAL A 26 -27.45 -55.57 3.70
C VAL A 26 -26.54 -54.59 2.92
N LEU A 27 -26.33 -53.40 3.48
CA LEU A 27 -25.23 -52.42 3.30
C LEU A 27 -24.26 -52.57 2.11
N VAL A 28 -24.33 -51.63 1.16
CA VAL A 28 -23.22 -51.30 0.23
C VAL A 28 -22.37 -50.19 0.84
N PRO A 29 -21.04 -50.34 0.96
CA PRO A 29 -20.14 -49.21 1.23
C PRO A 29 -19.99 -48.39 -0.04
N ALA A 30 -20.78 -47.32 -0.17
CA ALA A 30 -20.62 -46.35 -1.24
C ALA A 30 -19.37 -45.50 -0.98
N ASN A 31 -18.21 -45.95 -1.47
CA ASN A 31 -17.02 -45.11 -1.61
C ASN A 31 -17.24 -44.08 -2.75
N VAL A 32 -18.11 -43.10 -2.49
CA VAL A 32 -18.14 -41.85 -3.23
C VAL A 32 -17.23 -40.90 -2.48
N ALA A 33 -16.05 -40.62 -3.05
CA ALA A 33 -15.18 -39.56 -2.56
C ALA A 33 -15.93 -38.23 -2.72
N LYS A 34 -16.54 -37.75 -1.63
CA LYS A 34 -17.07 -36.40 -1.56
C LYS A 34 -15.88 -35.46 -1.66
N ALA A 35 -15.81 -34.67 -2.73
CA ALA A 35 -14.86 -33.57 -2.83
C ALA A 35 -15.13 -32.62 -1.65
N ASP A 36 -14.23 -32.62 -0.67
CA ASP A 36 -14.31 -31.66 0.41
C ASP A 36 -13.91 -30.29 -0.12
N SER A 37 -14.69 -29.28 0.25
CA SER A 37 -14.50 -27.91 -0.20
C SER A 37 -13.28 -27.36 0.49
N GLY A 38 -12.11 -27.47 -0.16
CA GLY A 38 -10.81 -27.08 0.38
C GLY A 38 -10.84 -25.69 1.01
N SER A 39 -11.04 -25.67 2.34
CA SER A 39 -10.93 -24.48 3.15
C SER A 39 -9.49 -24.01 3.06
N LYS A 40 -9.25 -22.96 2.27
CA LYS A 40 -7.98 -22.25 2.30
C LYS A 40 -7.82 -21.69 3.71
N PHE A 41 -7.10 -22.42 4.55
CA PHE A 41 -6.57 -21.89 5.80
C PHE A 41 -5.60 -20.78 5.42
N TYR A 42 -6.11 -19.55 5.37
CA TYR A 42 -5.30 -18.36 5.50
C TYR A 42 -4.72 -18.39 6.91
N ILE A 43 -3.54 -19.00 7.05
CA ILE A 43 -2.64 -18.64 8.12
C ILE A 43 -2.22 -17.21 7.78
N PRO A 44 -2.59 -16.19 8.58
CA PRO A 44 -1.89 -14.93 8.48
C PRO A 44 -0.45 -15.24 8.84
N ILE A 45 0.43 -15.23 7.84
CA ILE A 45 1.84 -15.01 8.13
C ILE A 45 1.83 -13.64 8.82
N ALA A 46 2.08 -13.65 10.12
CA ALA A 46 2.44 -12.44 10.83
C ALA A 46 3.73 -11.96 10.16
N VAL A 47 3.58 -11.08 9.17
CA VAL A 47 4.68 -10.31 8.63
C VAL A 47 5.19 -9.55 9.84
N ASN A 48 6.35 -9.96 10.36
CA ASN A 48 6.97 -9.31 11.50
C ASN A 48 7.13 -7.84 11.13
N LYS A 49 6.25 -6.99 11.70
CA LYS A 49 6.13 -5.58 11.35
C LYS A 49 7.50 -4.96 11.56
N SER A 50 8.20 -4.64 10.48
CA SER A 50 9.53 -4.06 10.57
C SER A 50 9.40 -2.60 11.01
N THR A 51 9.31 -2.44 12.33
CA THR A 51 9.53 -1.20 13.09
C THR A 51 10.95 -0.66 12.90
N ASN A 52 11.82 -1.44 12.24
CA ASN A 52 13.13 -1.02 11.80
C ASN A 52 13.05 -0.40 10.39
N CYS A 53 13.02 0.92 10.32
CA CYS A 53 13.07 1.69 9.06
C CYS A 53 14.48 1.81 8.46
N GLN A 54 15.52 1.38 9.19
CA GLN A 54 16.92 1.52 8.79
C GLN A 54 17.25 2.94 8.31
N LEU A 55 16.84 3.95 9.09
CA LEU A 55 17.07 5.35 8.74
C LEU A 55 18.57 5.67 8.66
N ASN A 56 18.97 6.44 7.65
CA ASN A 56 20.31 7.01 7.56
C ASN A 56 20.47 8.23 8.50
N ALA A 57 21.69 8.73 8.68
CA ALA A 57 21.96 9.80 9.64
C ALA A 57 21.16 11.10 9.39
N GLN A 58 20.85 11.45 8.14
CA GLN A 58 20.05 12.64 7.82
C GLN A 58 18.55 12.39 8.08
N GLU A 59 18.06 11.18 7.77
CA GLU A 59 16.68 10.77 8.07
C GLU A 59 16.43 10.70 9.59
N GLN A 60 17.41 10.25 10.38
CA GLN A 60 17.35 10.22 11.86
C GLN A 60 17.28 11.63 12.49
N GLN A 61 17.89 12.64 11.87
CA GLN A 61 17.77 14.03 12.35
C GLN A 61 16.34 14.55 12.14
N ILE A 62 15.75 14.32 10.97
CA ILE A 62 14.32 14.62 10.73
C ILE A 62 13.42 13.82 11.66
N GLU A 63 13.70 12.53 11.88
CA GLU A 63 12.95 11.67 12.81
C GLU A 63 12.95 12.27 14.23
N THR A 64 14.13 12.66 14.72
CA THR A 64 14.28 13.28 16.04
C THR A 64 13.40 14.53 16.15
N MET A 65 13.53 15.48 15.21
CA MET A 65 12.73 16.71 15.24
C MET A 65 11.23 16.44 15.12
N LEU A 66 10.81 15.52 14.23
CA LEU A 66 9.41 15.16 14.03
C LEU A 66 8.75 14.50 15.25
N VAL A 67 9.51 13.64 15.95
CA VAL A 67 9.00 12.85 17.10
C VAL A 67 9.10 13.63 18.41
N THR A 68 10.06 14.55 18.57
CA THR A 68 10.28 15.28 19.83
C THR A 68 9.87 16.76 19.81
N ASP A 69 9.25 17.27 18.75
CA ASP A 69 8.71 18.64 18.74
C ASP A 69 7.63 18.81 19.82
N GLU A 70 7.75 19.84 20.66
CA GLU A 70 6.81 20.13 21.75
C GLU A 70 5.38 20.44 21.28
N ASN A 71 5.22 20.78 20.00
CA ASN A 71 3.95 21.11 19.35
C ASN A 71 3.33 19.91 18.60
N GLN A 72 3.97 18.73 18.60
CA GLN A 72 3.44 17.52 17.94
C GLN A 72 2.11 17.09 18.59
N GLN A 73 1.05 17.02 17.79
CA GLN A 73 -0.30 16.67 18.28
C GLN A 73 -0.64 15.17 18.18
N ARG A 74 0.25 14.35 17.58
CA ARG A 74 0.09 12.88 17.56
C ARG A 74 0.54 12.28 18.90
N PRO A 75 -0.23 11.37 19.52
CA PRO A 75 0.11 10.80 20.83
C PRO A 75 1.24 9.76 20.77
N GLU A 76 1.49 9.19 19.60
CA GLU A 76 2.58 8.27 19.31
C GLU A 76 3.01 8.48 17.85
N MET A 77 4.28 8.19 17.57
CA MET A 77 4.86 8.20 16.23
C MET A 77 5.63 6.89 16.02
N VAL A 78 5.18 6.08 15.06
CA VAL A 78 5.76 4.75 14.75
C VAL A 78 6.37 4.77 13.35
N CYS A 79 7.68 4.50 13.24
CA CYS A 79 8.29 4.43 11.92
C CYS A 79 7.82 3.18 11.15
N ASN A 80 7.39 3.37 9.91
CA ASN A 80 6.99 2.30 8.99
C ASN A 80 8.01 2.15 7.85
N SER A 81 8.48 0.93 7.64
CA SER A 81 9.50 0.59 6.64
C SER A 81 9.02 0.66 5.19
N ILE A 82 7.72 0.46 4.91
CA ILE A 82 7.13 0.68 3.58
C ILE A 82 7.08 2.17 3.29
N LEU A 83 6.57 2.99 4.21
CA LEU A 83 6.54 4.45 4.05
C LEU A 83 7.96 5.01 3.87
N SER A 84 8.94 4.52 4.65
CA SER A 84 10.34 4.96 4.53
C SER A 84 10.97 4.56 3.20
N ARG A 85 10.65 3.36 2.67
CA ARG A 85 11.07 2.97 1.32
C ARG A 85 10.48 3.92 0.27
N VAL A 86 9.18 4.16 0.31
CA VAL A 86 8.50 5.04 -0.66
C VAL A 86 8.99 6.48 -0.56
N ALA A 87 9.24 7.01 0.64
CA ALA A 87 9.80 8.35 0.82
C ALA A 87 11.19 8.50 0.17
N ARG A 88 12.04 7.46 0.23
CA ARG A 88 13.34 7.43 -0.45
C ARG A 88 13.20 7.30 -1.98
N GLU A 89 12.31 6.42 -2.43
CA GLU A 89 11.98 6.26 -3.86
C GLU A 89 11.43 7.58 -4.45
N ARG A 90 10.61 8.31 -3.68
CA ARG A 90 10.05 9.62 -4.01
C ARG A 90 11.12 10.71 -4.12
N ALA A 91 12.03 10.78 -3.15
CA ALA A 91 13.16 11.69 -3.17
C ALA A 91 14.10 11.40 -4.36
N LEU A 92 14.28 10.11 -4.69
CA LEU A 92 15.07 9.67 -5.84
C LEU A 92 14.39 9.96 -7.18
N ASP A 93 13.07 9.81 -7.30
CA ASP A 93 12.32 10.15 -8.52
C ASP A 93 12.43 11.65 -8.83
N MET A 94 12.23 12.52 -7.83
CA MET A 94 12.46 13.97 -7.95
C MET A 94 13.90 14.31 -8.35
N ALA A 95 14.88 13.69 -7.70
CA ALA A 95 16.30 13.90 -8.00
C ALA A 95 16.70 13.41 -9.39
N THR A 96 16.25 12.22 -9.82
CA THR A 96 16.70 11.61 -11.08
C THR A 96 16.01 12.16 -12.32
N ARG A 97 14.84 12.81 -12.16
CA ARG A 97 14.05 13.41 -13.24
C ARG A 97 14.00 14.94 -13.19
N ASP A 98 14.81 15.54 -12.31
CA ASP A 98 14.97 16.98 -12.08
C ASP A 98 13.64 17.76 -11.99
N TYR A 99 12.78 17.36 -11.04
CA TYR A 99 11.53 18.06 -10.77
C TYR A 99 11.26 18.17 -9.26
N PHE A 100 10.40 19.11 -8.89
CA PHE A 100 9.95 19.32 -7.51
C PHE A 100 8.45 19.65 -7.49
N ASP A 101 7.63 18.61 -7.40
CA ASP A 101 6.17 18.67 -7.35
C ASP A 101 5.65 17.47 -6.54
N HIS A 102 4.47 17.59 -5.94
CA HIS A 102 3.75 16.51 -5.25
C HIS A 102 3.19 15.43 -6.19
N VAL A 103 3.02 15.75 -7.48
CA VAL A 103 2.65 14.79 -8.53
C VAL A 103 3.86 14.56 -9.44
N ASN A 104 4.22 13.30 -9.68
CA ASN A 104 5.32 12.99 -10.59
C ASN A 104 4.93 13.21 -12.08
N PRO A 105 5.89 13.26 -13.02
CA PRO A 105 5.57 13.50 -14.43
C PRO A 105 4.72 12.41 -15.12
N ASP A 106 4.44 11.29 -14.44
CA ASP A 106 3.54 10.23 -14.92
C ASP A 106 2.09 10.42 -14.41
N GLY A 107 1.83 11.46 -13.60
CA GLY A 107 0.52 11.76 -13.03
C GLY A 107 0.25 11.12 -11.65
N HIS A 108 1.27 10.58 -10.99
CA HIS A 108 1.11 9.87 -9.72
C HIS A 108 1.57 10.73 -8.53
N GLY A 109 0.70 10.87 -7.52
CA GLY A 109 0.98 11.46 -6.22
C GLY A 109 1.35 10.42 -5.15
N PRO A 110 1.71 10.86 -3.94
CA PRO A 110 2.17 9.98 -2.86
C PRO A 110 1.12 8.95 -2.43
N ASN A 111 -0.17 9.31 -2.45
CA ASN A 111 -1.25 8.37 -2.12
C ASN A 111 -1.32 7.17 -3.09
N TYR A 112 -0.93 7.37 -4.35
CA TYR A 112 -0.84 6.29 -5.34
C TYR A 112 0.40 5.45 -5.05
N MET A 113 1.56 6.10 -4.91
CA MET A 113 2.85 5.42 -4.73
C MET A 113 2.90 4.51 -3.50
N VAL A 114 2.34 4.93 -2.35
CA VAL A 114 2.32 4.06 -1.17
C VAL A 114 1.39 2.86 -1.34
N ARG A 115 0.28 2.99 -2.08
CA ARG A 115 -0.64 1.88 -2.37
C ARG A 115 0.00 0.85 -3.31
N GLU A 116 0.68 1.30 -4.37
CA GLU A 116 1.45 0.42 -5.25
C GLU A 116 2.59 -0.30 -4.50
N ALA A 117 3.19 0.36 -3.50
CA ALA A 117 4.18 -0.23 -2.61
C ALA A 117 3.59 -1.23 -1.56
N GLY A 118 2.27 -1.43 -1.56
CA GLY A 118 1.56 -2.36 -0.68
C GLY A 118 1.08 -1.77 0.66
N TYR A 119 1.15 -0.45 0.86
CA TYR A 119 0.62 0.20 2.06
C TYR A 119 -0.90 0.38 1.96
N MET A 120 -1.64 -0.09 2.97
CA MET A 120 -3.10 0.08 3.04
C MET A 120 -3.46 1.46 3.61
N LEU A 121 -3.72 2.42 2.73
CA LEU A 121 -4.30 3.71 3.14
C LEU A 121 -5.78 3.60 3.48
N SER A 122 -6.21 4.34 4.50
CA SER A 122 -7.62 4.48 4.90
C SER A 122 -8.52 4.91 3.74
N ASP A 123 -9.72 4.32 3.66
CA ASP A 123 -10.77 4.66 2.67
C ASP A 123 -11.22 6.13 2.72
N SER A 124 -10.93 6.84 3.81
CA SER A 124 -11.14 8.29 3.94
C SER A 124 -10.19 9.13 3.07
N TYR A 125 -9.11 8.56 2.54
CA TYR A 125 -8.13 9.25 1.69
C TYR A 125 -8.47 9.08 0.22
N SER A 126 -8.17 10.11 -0.58
CA SER A 126 -8.49 10.09 -2.00
C SER A 126 -7.79 8.94 -2.72
N ASN A 127 -8.54 8.30 -3.62
CA ASN A 127 -8.08 7.28 -4.57
C ASN A 127 -7.74 7.87 -5.95
N ALA A 128 -7.77 9.20 -6.10
CA ALA A 128 -7.27 9.85 -7.30
C ALA A 128 -5.75 9.64 -7.45
N ALA A 129 -5.28 9.47 -8.68
CA ALA A 129 -3.89 9.16 -8.98
C ALA A 129 -2.91 10.25 -8.48
N ASP A 130 -3.33 11.51 -8.56
CA ASP A 130 -2.61 12.74 -8.18
C ASP A 130 -2.76 13.12 -6.70
N ALA A 131 -3.44 12.31 -5.89
CA ALA A 131 -3.78 12.69 -4.52
C ALA A 131 -2.55 12.81 -3.59
N ASN A 132 -2.53 13.88 -2.79
CA ASN A 132 -1.67 14.03 -1.63
C ASN A 132 -2.51 14.27 -0.36
N ASN A 133 -2.50 13.28 0.55
CA ASN A 133 -3.03 13.39 1.91
C ASN A 133 -1.96 13.15 2.99
N ILE A 134 -0.71 12.88 2.60
CA ILE A 134 0.29 12.20 3.44
C ILE A 134 1.71 12.78 3.34
N GLU A 135 2.00 13.74 2.47
CA GLU A 135 3.38 14.10 2.09
C GLU A 135 3.72 15.57 2.35
N SER A 136 4.89 15.80 2.97
CA SER A 136 5.65 17.04 2.88
C SER A 136 6.96 16.79 2.13
N ILE A 137 7.32 17.68 1.20
CA ILE A 137 8.59 17.64 0.45
C ILE A 137 9.39 18.92 0.65
N ALA A 138 10.71 18.84 0.56
CA ALA A 138 11.61 19.99 0.50
C ALA A 138 12.81 19.69 -0.42
N ALA A 139 13.36 20.71 -1.07
CA ALA A 139 14.53 20.58 -1.92
C ALA A 139 15.48 21.78 -1.74
N GLY A 140 16.77 21.56 -2.01
CA GLY A 140 17.83 22.57 -1.95
C GLY A 140 18.42 22.84 -0.55
N PHE A 141 17.79 22.36 0.52
CA PHE A 141 18.33 22.46 1.89
C PHE A 141 19.43 21.42 2.12
N SER A 142 20.64 21.87 2.48
CA SER A 142 21.82 21.00 2.61
C SER A 142 21.91 20.21 3.92
N THR A 143 21.08 20.51 4.90
CA THR A 143 21.01 19.79 6.19
C THR A 143 19.56 19.51 6.59
N ALA A 144 19.39 18.52 7.46
CA ALA A 144 18.08 18.14 7.99
C ALA A 144 17.41 19.29 8.76
N GLU A 145 18.17 20.02 9.56
CA GLU A 145 17.68 21.16 10.36
C GLU A 145 17.16 22.28 9.44
N ALA A 146 17.89 22.59 8.37
CA ALA A 146 17.47 23.61 7.40
C ALA A 146 16.20 23.19 6.63
N ALA A 147 16.05 21.90 6.31
CA ALA A 147 14.82 21.37 5.70
C ALA A 147 13.64 21.41 6.68
N TRP A 148 13.86 21.07 7.95
CA TRP A 148 12.87 21.14 9.02
C TRP A 148 12.39 22.58 9.25
N ASP A 149 13.31 23.54 9.40
CA ASP A 149 12.99 24.96 9.49
C ASP A 149 12.19 25.46 8.28
N GLY A 150 12.54 24.98 7.06
CA GLY A 150 11.78 25.25 5.84
C GLY A 150 10.34 24.75 5.90
N TRP A 151 10.10 23.58 6.51
CA TRP A 151 8.75 23.07 6.75
C TRP A 151 8.02 23.81 7.87
N MET A 152 8.69 24.15 8.99
CA MET A 152 8.08 24.85 10.12
C MET A 152 7.64 26.28 9.75
N ASN A 153 8.39 26.94 8.87
CA ASN A 153 8.04 28.25 8.32
C ASN A 153 6.95 28.20 7.22
N SER A 154 6.50 27.01 6.80
CA SER A 154 5.38 26.82 5.87
C SER A 154 4.10 26.40 6.61
N PRO A 155 3.03 27.23 6.64
CA PRO A 155 1.79 26.87 7.32
C PRO A 155 1.12 25.58 6.80
N SER A 156 1.39 25.16 5.57
CA SER A 156 0.85 23.90 5.05
C SER A 156 1.66 22.69 5.54
N HIS A 157 3.00 22.77 5.49
CA HIS A 157 3.88 21.70 5.92
C HIS A 157 3.87 21.53 7.44
N ARG A 158 3.94 22.63 8.21
CA ARG A 158 3.85 22.62 9.68
C ARG A 158 2.55 21.99 10.17
N LYS A 159 1.41 22.35 9.57
CA LYS A 159 0.09 21.76 9.84
C LYS A 159 0.06 20.24 9.62
N HIS A 160 0.72 19.73 8.58
CA HIS A 160 0.86 18.30 8.31
C HIS A 160 1.82 17.62 9.31
N LEU A 161 3.05 18.11 9.43
CA LEU A 161 4.10 17.46 10.21
C LEU A 161 3.83 17.47 11.73
N LEU A 162 3.22 18.53 12.26
CA LEU A 162 2.85 18.63 13.69
C LEU A 162 1.41 18.20 13.98
N ALA A 163 0.65 17.79 12.97
CA ALA A 163 -0.76 17.42 13.07
C ALA A 163 -1.70 18.49 13.68
N GLU A 164 -1.55 19.76 13.28
CA GLU A 164 -2.34 20.88 13.84
C GLU A 164 -3.84 20.87 13.51
N ILE A 165 -4.34 19.84 12.81
CA ILE A 165 -5.76 19.60 12.56
C ILE A 165 -6.12 18.12 12.77
N PRO A 166 -7.36 17.78 13.18
CA PRO A 166 -7.78 16.40 13.48
C PRO A 166 -7.58 15.39 12.34
N PHE A 167 -7.52 15.84 11.09
CA PHE A 167 -7.24 14.97 9.94
C PHE A 167 -5.85 14.28 10.04
N TYR A 168 -4.88 14.97 10.64
CA TYR A 168 -3.49 14.51 10.75
C TYR A 168 -3.16 13.85 12.10
N THR A 169 -3.96 14.05 13.16
CA THR A 169 -3.68 13.49 14.49
C THR A 169 -3.76 11.95 14.54
N GLU A 170 -4.47 11.35 13.59
CA GLU A 170 -4.55 9.89 13.43
C GLU A 170 -3.42 9.31 12.55
N GLN A 171 -2.59 10.16 11.92
CA GLN A 171 -1.49 9.73 11.03
C GLN A 171 -0.23 9.34 11.82
N ILE A 172 -0.34 8.34 12.70
CA ILE A 172 0.72 7.94 13.63
C ILE A 172 1.87 7.16 12.99
N GLU A 173 1.72 6.64 11.77
CA GLU A 173 2.81 5.96 11.07
C GLU A 173 3.54 6.92 10.13
N TYR A 174 4.87 6.86 10.10
CA TYR A 174 5.67 7.75 9.25
C TYR A 174 6.76 7.04 8.45
N GLY A 175 7.25 7.74 7.43
CA GLY A 175 8.46 7.35 6.70
C GLY A 175 9.21 8.58 6.21
N ILE A 176 10.54 8.49 6.20
CA ILE A 176 11.42 9.62 5.87
C ILE A 176 12.37 9.18 4.77
N GLY A 177 12.58 10.03 3.78
CA GLY A 177 13.50 9.82 2.67
C GLY A 177 14.39 11.03 2.44
N TYR A 178 15.67 10.76 2.22
CA TYR A 178 16.68 11.75 1.86
C TYR A 178 17.49 11.27 0.65
N VAL A 179 17.72 12.17 -0.31
CA VAL A 179 18.65 11.96 -1.44
C VAL A 179 19.54 13.18 -1.60
N ASN A 180 20.83 12.93 -1.82
CA ASN A 180 21.81 13.90 -2.30
C ASN A 180 22.34 13.43 -3.66
N ILE A 181 22.33 14.31 -4.67
CA ILE A 181 22.70 14.02 -6.06
C ILE A 181 23.71 15.04 -6.60
N SER A 182 24.42 14.65 -7.66
CA SER A 182 25.54 15.41 -8.25
C SER A 182 25.14 16.70 -8.94
N ASP A 183 26.14 17.58 -9.12
CA ASP A 183 26.06 18.83 -9.87
C ASP A 183 25.45 18.66 -11.27
N GLY A 184 24.56 19.59 -11.63
CA GLY A 184 23.86 19.63 -12.92
C GLY A 184 22.33 19.64 -12.83
N ASN A 185 21.80 19.20 -11.69
CA ASN A 185 20.37 19.28 -11.36
C ASN A 185 19.98 20.66 -10.81
N THR A 186 18.68 20.98 -10.87
CA THR A 186 18.07 22.18 -10.28
C THR A 186 18.23 22.21 -8.75
N TYR A 187 18.14 21.06 -8.09
CA TYR A 187 18.46 20.89 -6.66
C TYR A 187 19.36 19.68 -6.44
N HIS A 188 20.20 19.76 -5.41
CA HIS A 188 21.13 18.69 -5.02
C HIS A 188 20.57 17.83 -3.88
N TYR A 189 19.78 18.41 -2.99
CA TYR A 189 19.23 17.77 -1.79
C TYR A 189 17.72 17.67 -1.90
N TYR A 190 17.16 16.49 -1.63
CA TYR A 190 15.73 16.22 -1.65
C TYR A 190 15.31 15.50 -0.36
N TRP A 191 14.21 15.97 0.22
CA TRP A 191 13.68 15.53 1.50
C TRP A 191 12.21 15.20 1.36
N VAL A 192 11.78 14.06 1.89
CA VAL A 192 10.39 13.61 1.89
C VAL A 192 10.03 13.09 3.27
N VAL A 193 8.90 13.56 3.82
CA VAL A 193 8.27 12.96 4.99
C VAL A 193 6.85 12.55 4.61
N LEU A 194 6.57 11.27 4.81
CA LEU A 194 5.24 10.68 4.69
C LEU A 194 4.67 10.42 6.09
N THR A 195 3.40 10.77 6.33
CA THR A 195 2.66 10.28 7.52
C THR A 195 1.28 9.74 7.14
N ALA A 196 0.86 8.62 7.73
CA ALA A 196 -0.37 7.91 7.39
C ALA A 196 -1.02 7.27 8.62
N LYS A 197 -2.34 7.02 8.53
CA LYS A 197 -3.05 6.19 9.52
C LYS A 197 -2.49 4.77 9.51
N SER A 198 -2.32 4.19 10.69
CA SER A 198 -1.97 2.78 10.83
C SER A 198 -3.06 1.88 10.24
N ASP A 199 -2.65 0.75 9.68
CA ASP A 199 -3.53 -0.31 9.16
C ASP A 199 -4.10 -1.24 10.26
N GLN A 200 -3.77 -0.96 11.52
CA GLN A 200 -4.08 -1.84 12.68
C GLN A 200 -5.38 -1.48 13.44
N GLN A 201 -6.25 -0.61 12.90
CA GLN A 201 -7.51 -0.18 13.54
C GLN A 201 -8.68 -0.12 12.55
#